data_AF-A0A0R3E680-F1
#
_entry.id   AF-A0A0R3E680-F1
#
_cell.length_a   1.000
_cell.length_b   1.000
_cell.length_c   1.000
_cell.angle_alpha   90.00
_cell.angle_beta   90.00
_cell.angle_gamma   90.00
#
_symmetry.space_group_name_H-M   'P 1'
#
loop_
_entity.id
_entity.type
_entity.pdbx_description
1 polymer ?
#
loop_
_entity_poly.entity_id
_entity_poly.type
_entity_poly.pdbx_seq_one_letter_code
_entity_poly.pdbx_strand_id
1 'polypeptide(L)'
;MSLSKISLLPIPIPPPDEAAEILRRVSGALVAFADTLALLDAEAADAARLKQSILKAAFEGLLVPQDPADEPASALLARAAGQSEPQAKRGRRKSARANELAT
;
A
#
# COMPACT_ATOMS: atom_id res chain seq x y z
N MET A 1 -11.25 16.51 -28.17
CA MET A 1 -11.32 17.97 -28.40
C MET A 1 -11.16 18.24 -29.89
N SER A 2 -11.91 19.17 -30.48
CA SER A 2 -11.71 19.53 -31.89
C SER A 2 -10.53 20.49 -32.03
N LEU A 3 -9.75 20.37 -33.11
CA LEU A 3 -8.59 21.24 -33.40
C LEU A 3 -8.96 22.73 -33.35
N SER A 4 -10.17 23.08 -33.80
CA SER A 4 -10.70 24.44 -33.76
C SER A 4 -10.82 25.01 -32.34
N LYS A 5 -10.98 24.19 -31.30
CA LYS A 5 -11.05 24.65 -29.90
C LYS A 5 -9.68 24.92 -29.29
N ILE A 6 -8.62 24.29 -29.80
CA ILE A 6 -7.25 24.40 -29.26
C ILE A 6 -6.56 25.64 -29.83
N SER A 7 -6.79 25.98 -31.10
CA SER A 7 -6.17 27.15 -31.75
C SER A 7 -6.69 28.50 -31.26
N LEU A 8 -7.82 28.51 -30.56
CA LEU A 8 -8.48 29.71 -30.03
C LEU A 8 -8.07 30.04 -28.59
N LEU A 9 -7.23 29.22 -27.95
CA LEU A 9 -6.77 29.48 -26.59
C LEU A 9 -5.74 30.62 -26.62
N PRO A 10 -6.01 31.75 -25.94
CA PRO A 10 -5.02 32.81 -25.81
C PRO A 10 -3.92 32.33 -24.86
N ILE A 11 -2.77 31.97 -25.43
CA ILE A 11 -1.58 31.57 -24.67
C ILE A 11 -0.61 32.74 -24.66
N PRO A 12 -0.16 33.22 -23.49
CA PRO A 12 0.90 34.22 -23.43
C PRO A 12 2.20 33.59 -23.94
N ILE A 13 2.82 34.22 -24.94
CA ILE A 13 4.11 33.78 -25.48
C ILE A 13 5.21 34.60 -24.81
N PRO A 14 5.97 34.02 -23.87
CA PRO A 14 7.09 34.72 -23.25
C PRO A 14 8.27 34.87 -24.23
N PRO A 15 9.20 35.82 -23.98
CA PRO A 15 10.48 35.88 -24.67
C PRO A 15 11.24 34.54 -24.56
N PRO A 16 12.11 34.21 -25.53
CA PRO A 16 12.80 32.91 -25.58
C PRO A 16 13.65 32.63 -24.33
N ASP A 17 14.29 33.65 -23.76
CA ASP A 17 15.12 33.50 -22.56
C ASP A 17 14.28 33.17 -21.32
N GLU A 18 13.12 33.82 -21.19
CA GLU A 18 12.18 33.54 -20.09
C GLU A 18 11.54 32.16 -20.25
N ALA A 19 11.18 31.78 -21.48
CA ALA A 19 10.69 30.43 -21.79
C ALA A 19 11.70 29.35 -21.38
N ALA A 20 12.99 29.57 -21.68
CA ALA A 20 14.06 28.65 -21.31
C ALA A 20 14.20 28.51 -19.79
N GLU A 21 14.12 29.61 -19.03
CA GLU A 21 14.18 29.58 -17.57
C GLU A 21 12.95 28.91 -16.95
N ILE A 22 11.76 29.16 -17.50
CA ILE A 22 10.52 28.47 -17.09
C ILE A 22 10.67 26.96 -17.30
N LEU A 23 11.10 26.54 -18.49
CA LEU A 23 11.30 25.12 -18.81
C LEU A 23 12.35 24.51 -17.87
N ARG A 24 13.48 25.17 -17.66
CA ARG A 24 14.53 24.69 -16.75
C ARG A 24 13.98 24.44 -15.34
N ARG A 25 13.19 25.38 -14.79
CA ARG A 25 12.59 25.24 -13.45
C ARG A 25 11.56 24.12 -13.40
N VAL A 26 10.64 24.08 -14.36
CA VAL A 26 9.57 23.09 -14.38
C VAL A 26 10.13 21.70 -14.62
N SER A 27 11.02 21.52 -15.60
CA SER A 27 11.67 20.24 -15.87
C SER A 27 12.49 19.78 -14.66
N GLY A 28 13.25 20.66 -14.01
CA GLY A 28 14.00 20.32 -12.80
C GLY A 28 13.07 19.86 -11.66
N ALA A 29 11.97 20.58 -11.43
CA ALA A 29 10.99 20.21 -10.41
C ALA A 29 10.30 18.87 -10.72
N LEU A 30 9.97 18.60 -11.99
CA LEU A 30 9.36 17.35 -12.40
C LEU A 30 10.30 16.15 -12.24
N VAL A 31 11.60 16.32 -12.56
CA VAL A 31 12.60 15.28 -12.34
C VAL A 31 12.74 14.97 -10.85
N ALA A 32 12.93 16.01 -10.01
CA ALA A 32 13.03 15.82 -8.57
C ALA A 32 11.78 15.14 -7.99
N PHE A 33 10.59 15.50 -8.47
CA PHE A 33 9.35 14.85 -8.06
C PHE A 33 9.33 13.37 -8.44
N ALA A 34 9.71 13.03 -9.67
CA ALA A 34 9.81 11.64 -10.12
C ALA A 34 10.77 10.81 -9.26
N ASP A 35 11.94 11.36 -8.93
CA ASP A 35 12.92 10.70 -8.06
C ASP A 35 12.35 10.44 -6.65
N THR A 36 11.64 11.41 -6.07
CA THR A 36 11.01 11.24 -4.75
C THR A 36 9.92 10.17 -4.77
N LEU A 37 9.11 10.10 -5.84
CA LEU A 37 8.11 9.05 -5.97
C LEU A 37 8.75 7.66 -6.05
N ALA A 38 9.81 7.52 -6.85
CA ALA A 38 10.53 6.25 -6.97
C ALA A 38 11.13 5.79 -5.64
N LEU A 39 11.65 6.72 -4.83
CA LEU A 39 12.14 6.42 -3.48
C LEU A 39 11.01 5.93 -2.56
N LEU A 40 9.87 6.62 -2.55
CA LEU A 40 8.73 6.24 -1.72
C LEU A 40 8.18 4.86 -2.09
N ASP A 41 8.13 4.52 -3.38
CA ASP A 41 7.68 3.21 -3.84
C ASP A 41 8.65 2.08 -3.39
N ALA A 42 9.96 2.33 -3.43
CA ALA A 42 10.97 1.39 -2.96
C ALA A 42 10.85 1.15 -1.44
N GLU A 43 10.75 2.23 -0.65
CA GLU A 43 10.55 2.16 0.80
C GLU A 43 9.25 1.42 1.18
N ALA A 44 8.16 1.67 0.45
CA ALA A 44 6.90 0.96 0.67
C ALA A 44 7.03 -0.54 0.37
N ALA A 45 7.76 -0.92 -0.68
CA ALA A 45 8.03 -2.32 -0.99
C ALA A 45 8.87 -3.01 0.09
N ASP A 46 9.89 -2.33 0.61
CA ASP A 46 10.74 -2.87 1.67
C ASP A 46 10.00 -2.99 3.02
N ALA A 47 9.16 -2.02 3.36
CA ALA A 47 8.27 -2.12 4.52
C ALA A 47 7.31 -3.33 4.41
N ALA A 48 6.76 -3.58 3.22
CA ALA A 48 5.90 -4.74 2.97
C ALA A 48 6.66 -6.07 3.13
N ARG A 49 7.89 -6.16 2.61
CA ARG A 49 8.76 -7.34 2.77
C ARG A 49 9.12 -7.56 4.23
N LEU A 50 9.52 -6.52 4.95
CA LEU A 50 9.86 -6.60 6.37
C LEU A 50 8.67 -7.12 7.19
N LYS A 51 7.47 -6.60 6.93
CA LYS A 51 6.24 -7.08 7.57
C LYS A 51 6.01 -8.56 7.32
N GLN A 52 6.20 -9.03 6.09
CA GLN A 52 6.08 -10.45 5.75
C GLN A 52 7.13 -11.30 6.46
N SER A 53 8.38 -10.85 6.52
CA SER A 53 9.47 -11.55 7.23
C SER A 53 9.19 -11.65 8.73
N ILE A 54 8.70 -10.58 9.36
CA ILE A 54 8.32 -10.59 10.78
C ILE A 54 7.16 -11.57 11.02
N LEU A 55 6.10 -11.51 10.19
CA LEU A 55 4.97 -12.44 10.31
C LEU A 55 5.42 -13.88 10.17
N LYS A 56 6.28 -14.18 9.19
CA LYS A 56 6.84 -15.52 9.01
C LYS A 56 7.60 -15.97 10.25
N ALA A 57 8.52 -15.15 10.75
CA ALA A 57 9.28 -15.45 11.97
C ALA A 57 8.36 -15.64 13.19
N ALA A 58 7.26 -14.89 13.29
CA ALA A 58 6.27 -15.05 14.36
C ALA A 58 5.56 -16.41 14.28
N PHE A 59 5.14 -16.82 13.09
CA PHE A 59 4.48 -18.12 12.89
C PHE A 59 5.44 -19.31 13.07
N GLU A 60 6.72 -19.13 12.79
CA GLU A 60 7.77 -20.12 13.05
C GLU A 60 8.23 -20.14 14.53
N GLY A 61 7.76 -19.21 15.36
CA GLY A 61 8.14 -19.11 16.76
C GLY A 61 9.55 -18.55 17.00
N LEU A 62 10.18 -17.95 16.00
CA LEU A 62 11.58 -17.50 16.06
C LEU A 62 11.76 -16.13 16.74
N LEU A 63 10.66 -15.45 17.09
CA LEU A 63 10.71 -14.10 17.68
C LEU A 63 11.00 -14.08 19.18
N VAL A 64 11.03 -15.24 19.84
CA VAL A 64 11.31 -15.40 21.28
C VAL A 64 12.24 -16.60 21.46
N PRO A 65 13.25 -16.54 22.37
CA PRO A 65 14.05 -17.71 22.72
C PRO A 65 13.16 -18.88 23.13
N GLN A 66 13.34 -20.04 22.49
CA GLN A 66 12.54 -21.24 22.77
C GLN A 66 13.24 -22.07 23.86
N ASP A 67 12.51 -22.53 24.87
CA ASP A 67 13.01 -23.47 25.87
C ASP A 67 12.78 -24.92 25.37
N PRO A 68 13.80 -25.77 25.26
CA PRO A 68 13.61 -27.18 24.90
C PRO A 68 12.77 -27.99 25.90
N ALA A 69 12.54 -27.47 27.12
CA ALA A 69 11.62 -28.04 28.10
C ALA A 69 10.16 -27.59 27.91
N ASP A 70 9.88 -26.65 26.99
CA ASP A 70 8.53 -26.21 26.69
C ASP A 70 7.68 -27.37 26.14
N GLU A 71 6.44 -27.44 26.60
CA GLU A 71 5.48 -28.40 26.10
C GLU A 71 5.17 -28.17 24.60
N PRO A 72 4.92 -29.22 23.81
CA PRO A 72 4.65 -29.05 22.39
C PRO A 72 3.35 -28.26 22.19
N ALA A 73 3.33 -27.39 21.18
CA ALA A 73 2.16 -26.56 20.85
C ALA A 73 0.87 -27.38 20.64
N SER A 74 0.98 -28.65 20.23
CA SER A 74 -0.13 -29.59 20.12
C SER A 74 -0.85 -29.85 21.45
N ALA A 75 -0.12 -29.91 22.57
CA ALA A 75 -0.69 -30.09 23.90
C ALA A 75 -1.50 -28.85 24.33
N LEU A 76 -0.98 -27.65 24.05
CA LEU A 76 -1.70 -26.38 24.25
C LEU A 76 -2.99 -26.32 23.42
N LEU A 77 -2.91 -26.67 22.13
CA LEU A 77 -4.07 -26.69 21.22
C LEU A 77 -5.14 -27.70 21.65
N ALA A 78 -4.74 -28.88 22.12
CA ALA A 78 -5.68 -29.87 22.66
C ALA A 78 -6.44 -29.34 23.88
N ARG A 79 -5.76 -28.61 24.78
CA ARG A 79 -6.42 -27.95 25.92
C ARG A 79 -7.36 -26.83 25.47
N ALA A 80 -6.95 -25.99 24.52
CA ALA A 80 -7.80 -24.92 23.99
C ALA A 80 -9.04 -25.45 23.26
N ALA A 81 -8.89 -26.54 22.48
CA ALA A 81 -10.01 -27.22 21.83
C ALA A 81 -10.98 -27.85 22.83
N GLY A 82 -10.46 -28.43 23.92
CA GLY A 82 -11.29 -28.95 25.02
C GLY A 82 -12.00 -27.88 25.85
N GLN A 83 -11.53 -26.63 25.83
CA GLN A 83 -12.10 -25.48 26.53
C GLN A 83 -12.98 -24.58 25.63
N SER A 84 -13.06 -24.87 24.33
CA SER A 84 -13.88 -24.11 23.39
C SER A 84 -15.34 -24.56 23.50
N GLU A 85 -16.13 -23.93 24.37
CA GLU A 85 -17.59 -23.94 24.22
C GLU A 85 -17.95 -23.42 22.82
N PRO A 86 -19.01 -23.94 22.16
CA PRO A 86 -19.41 -23.48 20.85
C PRO A 86 -19.90 -22.03 20.93
N GLN A 87 -18.99 -21.07 20.80
CA GLN A 87 -19.32 -19.67 20.74
C GLN A 87 -20.19 -19.47 19.50
N ALA A 88 -21.46 -19.14 19.74
CA ALA A 88 -22.50 -19.01 18.72
C ALA A 88 -21.98 -18.25 17.50
N LYS A 89 -22.15 -18.87 16.33
CA LYS A 89 -21.78 -18.37 15.00
C LYS A 89 -22.12 -16.89 14.88
N ARG A 90 -21.14 -16.00 15.09
CA ARG A 90 -21.31 -14.57 14.89
C ARG A 90 -21.44 -14.36 13.39
N GLY A 91 -22.69 -14.24 12.93
CA GLY A 91 -23.07 -14.20 11.53
C GLY A 91 -22.17 -13.27 10.74
N ARG A 92 -21.52 -13.82 9.72
CA ARG A 92 -20.83 -13.08 8.67
C ARG A 92 -21.85 -12.13 8.02
N ARG A 93 -21.90 -10.88 8.47
CA ARG A 93 -22.65 -9.82 7.78
C ARG A 93 -22.00 -9.63 6.42
N LYS A 94 -22.60 -10.24 5.38
CA LYS A 94 -22.32 -9.90 3.98
C LYS A 94 -22.75 -8.46 3.79
N SER A 95 -21.81 -7.52 3.74
CA SER A 95 -22.07 -6.18 3.22
C SER A 95 -22.20 -6.28 1.70
N ALA A 96 -23.41 -6.58 1.22
CA ALA A 96 -23.79 -6.31 -0.16
C ALA A 96 -24.00 -4.80 -0.28
N ARG A 97 -22.98 -4.05 -0.70
CA ARG A 97 -23.21 -2.72 -1.27
C ARG A 97 -23.50 -2.94 -2.75
N ALA A 98 -24.79 -3.00 -3.03
CA ALA A 98 -25.35 -3.06 -4.36
C ALA A 98 -24.75 -1.94 -5.23
N ASN A 99 -24.21 -2.36 -6.36
CA ASN A 99 -23.97 -1.53 -7.52
C ASN A 99 -25.35 -1.17 -8.12
N GLU A 100 -25.89 -0.02 -7.74
CA GLU A 100 -27.00 0.64 -8.44
C GLU A 100 -26.74 2.15 -8.45
N LEU A 101 -26.12 2.60 -9.53
CA LEU A 101 -26.42 3.84 -10.22
C LEU A 101 -26.04 3.60 -11.68
N ALA A 102 -26.99 3.03 -12.41
CA ALA A 102 -27.03 3.10 -13.85
C ALA A 102 -27.38 4.53 -14.27
N THR A 103 -26.61 5.11 -15.20
CA THR A 103 -27.05 5.72 -16.47
C THR A 103 -25.86 6.44 -17.09
#